data_AF-A0AAT9HCU4-F1
#
_entry.id   AF-A0AAT9HCU4-F1
#
_cell.length_a   1.000
_cell.length_b   1.000
_cell.length_c   1.000
_cell.angle_alpha   90.00
_cell.angle_beta   90.00
_cell.angle_gamma   90.00
#
_symmetry.space_group_name_H-M   'P 1'
#
loop_
_entity.id
_entity.type
_entity.pdbx_description
1 polymer ?
#
loop_
_entity_poly.entity_id
_entity_poly.type
_entity_poly.pdbx_seq_one_letter_code
_entity_poly.pdbx_strand_id
1 'polypeptide(L)'
;MDEIRMEHETAAAGERPRPASREVTGAAARRTAWVDWLTTTDHKKIGTLYLVSAFVFFIVGGVMALMMRAELARPGLQIMSNEQFNQAFTMHGSIMLLMFAMPLFTGFANWIMPLQIGAPDVAFPG
;
A
#
# COMPACT_ATOMS: atom_id res chain seq x y z
N MET A 1 27.64 -69.53 -35.59
CA MET A 1 26.20 -69.47 -35.88
C MET A 1 25.59 -68.74 -34.68
N ASP A 2 25.19 -67.48 -34.73
CA ASP A 2 24.29 -66.89 -35.72
C ASP A 2 24.67 -65.45 -36.09
N GLU A 3 25.12 -65.30 -37.32
CA GLU A 3 25.08 -64.05 -38.06
C GLU A 3 23.94 -64.22 -39.09
N ILE A 4 23.15 -63.16 -39.30
CA ILE A 4 22.29 -62.94 -40.47
C ILE A 4 20.88 -63.60 -40.45
N ARG A 5 19.91 -62.84 -39.93
CA ARG A 5 18.61 -62.60 -40.61
C ARG A 5 18.04 -61.26 -40.15
N MET A 6 18.39 -60.23 -40.92
CA MET A 6 17.55 -59.13 -41.42
C MET A 6 16.52 -58.54 -40.44
N GLU A 7 16.73 -57.29 -40.01
CA GLU A 7 16.33 -56.11 -40.81
C GLU A 7 14.87 -56.26 -41.30
N HIS A 8 13.93 -55.97 -40.41
CA HIS A 8 12.65 -55.39 -40.79
C HIS A 8 12.49 -54.08 -40.02
N GLU A 9 12.72 -52.99 -40.75
CA GLU A 9 11.93 -51.77 -40.72
C GLU A 9 11.17 -51.47 -39.43
N THR A 10 11.65 -50.47 -38.69
CA THR A 10 10.89 -49.21 -38.61
C THR A 10 11.81 -48.11 -38.13
N ALA A 11 12.43 -47.45 -39.10
CA ALA A 11 12.78 -46.05 -38.96
C ALA A 11 11.49 -45.25 -38.71
N ALA A 12 11.64 -44.21 -37.90
CA ALA A 12 10.69 -43.11 -37.70
C ALA A 12 9.34 -43.49 -37.07
N ALA A 13 9.18 -43.11 -35.80
CA ALA A 13 8.09 -42.25 -35.34
C ALA A 13 7.92 -42.43 -33.83
N GLY A 14 8.54 -41.53 -33.09
CA GLY A 14 8.35 -41.50 -31.65
C GLY A 14 9.29 -40.54 -30.97
N GLU A 15 9.58 -39.40 -31.62
CA GLU A 15 9.91 -38.16 -30.92
C GLU A 15 8.74 -37.95 -29.96
N ARG A 16 8.79 -38.56 -28.77
CA ARG A 16 7.82 -38.34 -27.72
C ARG A 16 7.88 -36.84 -27.51
N PRO A 17 6.81 -36.09 -27.84
CA PRO A 17 6.84 -34.66 -27.64
C PRO A 17 7.15 -34.49 -26.17
N ARG A 18 8.33 -33.92 -25.89
CA ARG A 18 8.69 -33.32 -24.60
C ARG A 18 7.39 -32.66 -24.15
N PRO A 19 6.78 -33.04 -23.00
CA PRO A 19 5.56 -32.38 -22.60
C PRO A 19 5.92 -30.91 -22.60
N ALA A 20 5.37 -30.19 -23.58
CA ALA A 20 5.58 -28.77 -23.72
C ALA A 20 5.30 -28.27 -22.32
N SER A 21 6.29 -27.60 -21.73
CA SER A 21 6.08 -26.78 -20.57
C SER A 21 4.77 -26.08 -20.85
N ARG A 22 3.70 -26.50 -20.16
CA ARG A 22 2.46 -25.76 -20.21
C ARG A 22 2.90 -24.45 -19.61
N GLU A 23 3.23 -23.50 -20.48
CA GLU A 23 2.95 -22.11 -20.26
C GLU A 23 1.47 -22.13 -19.93
N VAL A 24 1.18 -22.34 -18.65
CA VAL A 24 -0.03 -21.89 -18.05
C VAL A 24 0.13 -20.39 -18.19
N THR A 25 -0.28 -19.88 -19.36
CA THR A 25 -0.68 -18.51 -19.57
C THR A 25 -1.90 -18.35 -18.67
N GLY A 26 -1.63 -18.31 -17.36
CA GLY A 26 -2.50 -17.71 -16.40
C GLY A 26 -2.55 -16.27 -16.83
N ALA A 27 -3.57 -15.94 -17.60
CA ALA A 27 -4.30 -14.71 -17.39
C ALA A 27 -4.78 -14.73 -15.93
N ALA A 28 -3.83 -14.63 -14.99
CA ALA A 28 -4.09 -14.36 -13.60
C ALA A 28 -4.79 -13.03 -13.65
N ALA A 29 -6.10 -13.11 -13.42
CA ALA A 29 -7.03 -12.01 -13.43
C ALA A 29 -6.30 -10.79 -12.87
N ARG A 30 -6.25 -9.73 -13.68
CA ARG A 30 -5.70 -8.43 -13.30
C ARG A 30 -6.40 -8.00 -12.02
N ARG A 31 -5.91 -8.47 -10.87
CA ARG A 31 -6.36 -8.04 -9.57
C ARG A 31 -6.01 -6.58 -9.57
N THR A 32 -7.05 -5.76 -9.55
CA THR A 32 -6.95 -4.31 -9.55
C THR A 32 -5.89 -3.95 -8.51
N ALA A 33 -4.85 -3.19 -8.90
CA ALA A 33 -3.69 -2.93 -8.03
C ALA A 33 -4.09 -2.44 -6.62
N TRP A 34 -5.26 -1.79 -6.51
CA TRP A 34 -5.91 -1.36 -5.28
C TRP A 34 -6.38 -2.52 -4.36
N VAL A 35 -6.89 -3.63 -4.93
CA VAL A 35 -7.30 -4.84 -4.19
C VAL A 35 -6.07 -5.59 -3.69
N ASP A 36 -5.02 -5.73 -4.52
CA ASP A 36 -3.75 -6.31 -4.05
C ASP A 36 -3.12 -5.43 -2.96
N TRP A 37 -3.25 -4.10 -3.02
CA TRP A 37 -2.78 -3.20 -1.96
C TRP A 37 -3.58 -3.34 -0.66
N LEU A 38 -4.91 -3.49 -0.76
CA LEU A 38 -5.80 -3.67 0.39
C LEU A 38 -5.67 -5.06 1.05
N THR A 39 -5.31 -6.09 0.27
CA THR A 39 -5.13 -7.47 0.73
C THR A 39 -3.67 -7.84 1.01
N THR A 40 -2.72 -6.91 0.87
CA THR A 40 -1.31 -7.18 1.19
C THR A 40 -1.03 -7.02 2.69
N THR A 41 -0.47 -8.07 3.31
CA THR A 41 0.01 -8.12 4.71
C THR A 41 1.39 -7.47 4.95
N ASP A 42 2.03 -6.96 3.89
CA ASP A 42 3.35 -6.31 3.96
C ASP A 42 3.26 -5.00 4.76
N HIS A 43 3.93 -5.00 5.92
CA HIS A 43 4.02 -3.89 6.86
C HIS A 43 4.55 -2.59 6.19
N LYS A 44 5.30 -2.69 5.08
CA LYS A 44 5.77 -1.52 4.32
C LYS A 44 4.65 -0.82 3.55
N LYS A 45 3.73 -1.60 2.95
CA LYS A 45 2.57 -1.05 2.23
C LYS A 45 1.55 -0.48 3.21
N ILE A 46 1.33 -1.18 4.33
CA ILE A 46 0.47 -0.73 5.43
C ILE A 46 1.03 0.57 6.03
N GLY A 47 2.33 0.64 6.33
CA GLY A 47 2.97 1.88 6.78
C GLY A 47 2.78 3.04 5.80
N THR A 48 2.96 2.79 4.49
CA THR A 48 2.77 3.80 3.45
C THR A 48 1.31 4.30 3.39
N LEU A 49 0.31 3.43 3.52
CA LEU A 49 -1.11 3.80 3.62
C LEU A 49 -1.37 4.79 4.76
N TYR A 50 -0.84 4.48 5.94
CA TYR A 50 -0.99 5.33 7.13
C TYR A 50 -0.28 6.67 6.98
N LEU A 51 0.93 6.69 6.42
CA LEU A 51 1.67 7.92 6.12
C LEU A 51 0.97 8.80 5.08
N VAL A 52 0.44 8.22 4.01
CA VAL A 52 -0.35 8.95 3.00
C VAL A 52 -1.63 9.50 3.64
N SER A 53 -2.32 8.71 4.46
CA SER A 53 -3.52 9.17 5.17
C SER A 53 -3.19 10.33 6.11
N ALA A 54 -2.10 10.25 6.88
CA ALA A 54 -1.62 11.34 7.73
C ALA A 54 -1.35 12.60 6.91
N PHE A 55 -0.70 12.47 5.74
CA PHE A 55 -0.40 13.61 4.87
C PHE A 55 -1.66 14.29 4.32
N VAL A 56 -2.70 13.51 3.97
CA VAL A 56 -4.00 14.05 3.54
C VAL A 56 -4.64 14.86 4.67
N PHE A 57 -4.71 14.30 5.89
CA PHE A 57 -5.26 15.02 7.05
C PHE A 57 -4.40 16.22 7.47
N PHE A 58 -3.09 16.16 7.25
CA PHE A 58 -2.19 17.29 7.44
C PHE A 58 -2.54 18.46 6.52
N ILE A 59 -2.83 18.20 5.24
CA ILE A 59 -3.28 19.25 4.32
C ILE A 59 -4.62 19.84 4.78
N VAL A 60 -5.60 18.99 5.13
CA VAL A 60 -6.92 19.44 5.59
C VAL A 60 -6.80 20.33 6.83
N GLY A 61 -6.06 19.88 7.85
CA GLY A 61 -5.85 20.69 9.05
C GLY A 61 -4.98 21.92 8.79
N GLY A 62 -4.01 21.84 7.88
CA GLY A 62 -3.17 22.96 7.46
C GLY A 62 -3.98 24.06 6.79
N VAL A 63 -4.92 23.71 5.90
CA VAL A 63 -5.82 24.69 5.27
C VAL A 63 -6.70 25.38 6.29
N MET A 64 -7.25 24.65 7.28
CA MET A 64 -8.01 25.27 8.38
C MET A 64 -7.14 26.20 9.23
N ALA A 65 -5.88 25.83 9.51
CA ALA A 65 -4.94 26.69 10.21
C ALA A 65 -4.62 27.97 9.43
N LEU A 66 -4.51 27.89 8.10
CA LEU A 66 -4.32 29.05 7.24
C LEU A 66 -5.55 29.97 7.27
N MET A 67 -6.77 29.42 7.26
CA MET A 67 -8.00 30.21 7.42
C MET A 67 -8.03 30.94 8.77
N MET A 68 -7.72 30.23 9.86
CA MET A 68 -7.64 30.85 11.19
C MET A 68 -6.54 31.92 11.27
N ARG A 69 -5.39 31.70 10.65
CA ARG A 69 -4.33 32.72 10.55
C ARG A 69 -4.74 33.92 9.72
N ALA A 70 -5.53 33.71 8.67
CA ALA A 70 -6.05 34.79 7.84
C ALA A 70 -6.99 35.71 8.64
N GLU A 71 -7.83 35.16 9.53
CA GLU A 71 -8.63 35.96 10.47
C GLU A 71 -7.76 36.83 11.40
N LEU A 72 -6.70 36.25 11.96
CA LEU A 72 -5.84 36.99 12.89
C LEU A 72 -4.91 38.00 12.19
N ALA A 73 -4.82 37.99 10.86
CA ALA A 73 -3.92 38.86 10.11
C ALA A 73 -4.35 40.34 10.16
N ARG A 74 -5.65 40.62 10.35
CA ARG A 74 -6.15 41.99 10.58
C ARG A 74 -7.22 41.98 11.68
N PRO A 75 -7.19 42.90 12.65
CA PRO A 75 -8.23 42.99 13.68
C PRO A 75 -9.59 43.33 13.06
N GLY A 76 -10.58 42.45 13.24
CA GLY A 76 -11.95 42.58 12.73
C GLY A 76 -12.50 41.25 12.20
N LEU A 77 -13.81 41.11 12.07
CA LEU A 77 -14.42 39.92 11.44
C LEU A 77 -14.25 40.01 9.91
N GLN A 78 -13.49 39.10 9.29
CA GLN A 78 -13.25 39.14 7.84
C GLN A 78 -13.86 37.96 7.08
N ILE A 79 -13.65 36.72 7.54
CA ILE A 79 -14.09 35.50 6.84
C ILE A 79 -14.98 34.63 7.74
N MET A 80 -14.80 34.66 9.06
CA MET A 80 -15.43 33.76 10.03
C MET A 80 -15.94 34.53 11.26
N SER A 81 -17.13 34.16 11.76
CA SER A 81 -17.66 34.69 13.03
C SER A 81 -16.84 34.16 14.22
N ASN A 82 -16.94 34.83 15.39
CA ASN A 82 -16.28 34.36 16.62
C ASN A 82 -16.65 32.90 16.98
N GLU A 83 -17.90 32.50 16.73
CA GLU A 83 -18.34 31.13 16.97
C GLU A 83 -17.70 30.15 15.99
N GLN A 84 -17.66 30.49 14.70
CA GLN A 84 -17.02 29.67 13.68
C GLN A 84 -15.52 29.53 13.92
N PHE A 85 -14.85 30.58 14.40
CA PHE A 85 -13.43 30.51 14.77
C PHE A 85 -13.17 29.51 15.91
N ASN A 86 -13.99 29.56 16.97
CA ASN A 86 -13.88 28.63 18.10
C ASN A 86 -14.14 27.18 17.67
N GLN A 87 -15.12 26.95 16.78
CA GLN A 87 -15.39 25.64 16.21
C GLN A 87 -14.24 25.16 15.31
N ALA A 88 -13.72 26.04 14.44
CA ALA A 88 -12.60 25.72 13.56
C ALA A 88 -11.33 25.40 14.34
N PHE A 89 -11.03 26.13 15.43
CA PHE A 89 -9.91 25.82 16.33
C PHE A 89 -10.03 24.42 16.93
N THR A 90 -11.23 24.07 17.42
CA THR A 90 -11.50 22.77 18.02
C THR A 90 -11.40 21.63 17.00
N MET A 91 -11.95 21.82 15.81
CA MET A 91 -11.91 20.84 14.72
C MET A 91 -10.51 20.69 14.12
N HIS A 92 -9.77 21.79 13.98
CA HIS A 92 -8.36 21.76 13.57
C HIS A 92 -7.53 20.94 14.56
N GLY A 93 -7.68 21.21 15.86
CA GLY A 93 -6.98 20.49 16.91
C GLY A 93 -7.31 19.00 16.93
N SER A 94 -8.59 18.63 16.84
CA SER A 94 -8.99 17.21 16.83
C SER A 94 -8.51 16.46 15.59
N ILE A 95 -8.53 17.09 14.40
CA ILE A 95 -7.99 16.49 13.17
C ILE A 95 -6.47 16.30 13.29
N MET A 96 -5.75 17.29 13.80
CA MET A 96 -4.29 17.19 13.95
C MET A 96 -3.89 16.15 15.02
N LEU A 97 -4.59 16.11 16.15
CA LEU A 97 -4.28 15.18 17.25
C LEU A 97 -4.73 13.75 16.96
N LEU A 98 -5.92 13.55 16.39
CA LEU A 98 -6.48 12.21 16.22
C LEU A 98 -6.22 11.64 14.83
N MET A 99 -6.46 12.43 13.78
CA MET A 99 -6.42 11.93 12.40
C MET A 99 -5.05 12.10 11.73
N PHE A 100 -4.21 13.03 12.20
CA PHE A 100 -2.82 13.13 11.77
C PHE A 100 -1.88 12.38 12.71
N ALA A 101 -1.91 12.64 14.02
CA ALA A 101 -0.91 12.05 14.91
C ALA A 101 -1.00 10.52 14.98
N MET A 102 -2.20 9.93 15.11
CA MET A 102 -2.33 8.47 15.21
C MET A 102 -1.83 7.75 13.93
N PRO A 103 -2.28 8.10 12.71
CA PRO A 103 -1.75 7.46 11.50
C PRO A 103 -0.28 7.76 11.27
N LEU A 104 0.21 8.94 11.67
CA LEU A 104 1.64 9.26 11.58
C LEU A 104 2.47 8.34 12.48
N PHE A 105 2.09 8.18 13.75
CA PHE A 105 2.79 7.31 14.69
C PHE A 105 2.69 5.84 14.28
N THR A 106 1.50 5.35 13.89
CA THR A 106 1.32 3.98 13.40
C THR A 106 2.07 3.75 12.08
N GLY A 107 2.06 4.71 11.16
CA GLY A 107 2.77 4.65 9.90
C GLY A 107 4.28 4.58 10.08
N PHE A 108 4.86 5.46 10.91
CA PHE A 108 6.27 5.41 11.26
C PHE A 108 6.64 4.17 12.06
N ALA A 109 5.81 3.75 13.02
CA ALA A 109 6.05 2.51 13.76
C ALA A 109 6.13 1.33 12.79
N ASN A 110 5.21 1.21 11.82
CA ASN A 110 5.20 0.14 10.84
C ASN A 110 6.36 0.22 9.82
N TRP A 111 6.88 1.42 9.54
CA TRP A 111 7.99 1.61 8.59
C TRP A 111 9.37 1.46 9.25
N ILE A 112 9.50 1.86 10.53
CA ILE A 112 10.77 1.92 11.26
C ILE A 112 10.99 0.68 12.15
N MET A 113 9.94 0.07 12.72
CA MET A 113 10.07 -1.15 13.55
C MET A 113 10.92 -2.25 12.89
N PRO A 114 10.69 -2.60 11.61
CA PRO A 114 11.41 -3.71 10.99
C PRO A 114 12.91 -3.42 10.85
N LEU A 115 13.27 -2.16 10.57
CA LEU A 115 14.65 -1.71 10.35
C LEU A 115 15.46 -1.61 11.66
N GLN A 116 14.82 -1.40 12.81
CA GLN A 116 15.51 -1.26 14.11
C GLN A 116 15.72 -2.60 14.83
N ILE A 117 14.96 -3.66 14.51
CA ILE A 117 15.09 -5.00 15.12
C ILE A 117 15.91 -5.97 14.25
N GLY A 118 16.21 -5.62 12.99
CA GLY A 118 16.93 -6.53 12.08
C GLY A 118 16.13 -7.78 11.71
N ALA A 119 14.80 -7.72 11.83
CA ALA A 119 13.89 -8.82 11.52
C ALA A 119 13.19 -8.59 10.17
N PRO A 120 13.07 -9.61 9.29
CA PRO A 120 12.50 -9.44 7.94
C PRO A 120 11.00 -9.14 7.91
N ASP A 121 10.28 -9.36 9.00
CA ASP A 121 8.84 -9.18 9.08
C ASP A 121 8.36 -9.09 10.53
N VAL A 122 7.24 -8.40 10.77
CA VAL A 122 6.54 -8.45 12.07
C VAL A 122 5.89 -9.82 12.25
N ALA A 123 6.07 -10.40 13.43
CA ALA A 123 6.02 -11.85 13.70
C ALA A 123 4.66 -12.58 13.54
N PHE A 124 3.64 -12.03 12.86
CA PHE A 124 2.37 -12.73 12.64
C PHE A 124 1.73 -12.40 11.27
N PRO A 125 2.04 -13.18 10.21
CA PRO A 125 1.20 -13.27 9.02
C PRO A 125 -0.02 -14.14 9.35
N GLY A 126 -1.20 -13.51 9.40
CA GLY A 126 -2.50 -14.20 9.36
C GLY A 126 -2.92 -14.53 7.94
#